data_AF-A0A2U3LB46-F1
#
_entry.id   AF-A0A2U3LB46-F1
#
_cell.length_a   1.000
_cell.length_b   1.000
_cell.length_c   1.000
_cell.angle_alpha   90.00
_cell.angle_beta   90.00
_cell.angle_gamma   90.00
#
_symmetry.space_group_name_H-M   'P 1'
#
loop_
_entity.id
_entity.type
_entity.pdbx_description
1 polymer ?
#
loop_
_entity_poly.entity_id
_entity_poly.type
_entity_poly.pdbx_seq_one_letter_code
_entity_poly.pdbx_strand_id
1 'polypeptide(L)' 'MALAEAGKADYLVTGDKALLALDRHKTTQIVSARDFAALFA' A
#
# COMPACT_ATOMS: atom_id res chain seq x y z
N MET A 1 -2.05 9.40 2.86
CA MET A 1 -1.88 9.38 1.39
C MET A 1 -0.89 10.42 0.88
N ALA A 2 -0.92 11.68 1.36
CA ALA A 2 -0.02 12.73 0.88
C ALA A 2 1.48 12.36 0.82
N LEU A 3 2.03 11.67 1.83
CA LEU A 3 3.43 11.23 1.83
C LEU A 3 3.71 10.16 0.75
N ALA A 4 2.82 9.19 0.59
CA ALA A 4 2.95 8.14 -0.44
C ALA A 4 2.88 8.74 -1.85
N GLU A 5 2.01 9.73 -2.06
CA GLU A 5 1.92 10.48 -3.32
C GLU A 5 3.17 11.32 -3.59
N ALA A 6 3.65 12.07 -2.58
CA ALA A 6 4.86 12.89 -2.71
C ALA A 6 6.10 12.04 -3.02
N GLY A 7 6.19 10.85 -2.42
CA GLY A 7 7.24 9.87 -2.69
C GLY A 7 7.06 9.07 -3.97
N LYS A 8 5.94 9.25 -4.71
CA LYS A 8 5.56 8.42 -5.88
C LYS A 8 5.64 6.93 -5.58
N ALA A 9 5.20 6.52 -4.40
CA ALA A 9 5.31 5.14 -3.95
C ALA A 9 4.41 4.22 -4.80
N ASP A 10 4.97 3.12 -5.29
CA ASP A 10 4.20 2.06 -5.94
C ASP A 10 3.34 1.29 -4.92
N TYR A 11 3.84 1.17 -3.68
CA TYR A 11 3.17 0.47 -2.59
C TYR A 11 3.14 1.30 -1.30
N LEU A 12 2.00 1.27 -0.62
CA LEU A 12 1.83 1.65 0.78
C LEU A 12 1.61 0.36 1.58
N VAL A 13 2.63 -0.06 2.32
CA VAL A 13 2.54 -1.24 3.20
C VAL A 13 2.03 -0.81 4.57
N THR A 14 0.90 -1.35 5.02
CA THR A 14 0.27 -0.97 6.30
C THR A 14 -0.57 -2.09 6.91
N GLY A 15 -0.82 -2.01 8.22
CA GLY A 15 -1.77 -2.86 8.94
C GLY A 15 -3.12 -2.18 9.22
N ASP A 16 -3.29 -0.93 8.79
CA ASP A 16 -4.53 -0.17 9.00
C ASP A 16 -5.68 -0.74 8.16
N LYS A 17 -6.74 -1.21 8.81
CA LYS A 17 -7.85 -1.89 8.14
C LYS A 17 -8.66 -0.96 7.24
N ALA A 18 -8.81 0.31 7.61
CA ALA A 18 -9.58 1.26 6.81
C ALA A 18 -8.84 1.59 5.51
N LEU A 19 -7.52 1.75 5.56
CA LEU A 19 -6.69 1.93 4.37
C LEU A 19 -6.61 0.67 3.52
N LEU A 20 -6.46 -0.51 4.12
CA LEU A 20 -6.47 -1.78 3.37
C LEU A 20 -7.80 -2.01 2.64
N ALA A 21 -8.92 -1.56 3.21
CA ALA A 21 -10.22 -1.63 2.56
C ALA A 21 -10.34 -0.73 1.32
N LEU A 22 -9.45 0.26 1.16
CA LEU A 22 -9.40 1.09 -0.05
C LEU A 22 -8.74 0.37 -1.22
N ASP A 23 -7.94 -0.69 -0.98
CA ASP A 23 -7.14 -1.46 -1.94
C ASP A 23 -6.06 -0.65 -2.69
N ARG A 24 -6.43 0.51 -3.23
CA ARG A 24 -5.57 1.34 -4.06
C ARG A 24 -5.95 2.80 -3.94
N HIS A 25 -4.95 3.65 -4.12
CA HIS A 25 -5.15 5.08 -4.31
C HIS A 25 -4.28 5.57 -5.45
N LYS A 26 -4.94 5.98 -6.55
CA LYS A 26 -4.27 6.30 -7.82
C LYS A 26 -3.38 5.13 -8.27
N THR A 27 -2.07 5.35 -8.37
CA THR A 27 -1.07 4.34 -8.76
C THR A 27 -0.48 3.58 -7.57
N THR A 28 -0.72 4.03 -6.34
CA THR A 28 -0.18 3.38 -5.14
C THR A 28 -1.11 2.25 -4.70
N GLN A 29 -0.60 1.02 -4.66
CA GLN A 29 -1.30 -0.13 -4.09
C GLN A 29 -1.18 -0.12 -2.56
N ILE A 30 -2.27 -0.43 -1.87
CA ILE A 30 -2.29 -0.48 -0.39
C ILE A 30 -2.37 -1.95 0.00
N VAL A 31 -1.32 -2.44 0.66
CA VAL A 31 -1.15 -3.88 0.93
C VAL A 31 -0.73 -4.12 2.37
N SER A 32 -1.01 -5.31 2.88
CA SER A 32 -0.46 -5.72 4.17
C SER A 32 1.02 -6.09 4.02
N ALA A 33 1.77 -6.07 5.12
CA ALA A 33 3.16 -6.52 5.12
C ALA A 33 3.31 -7.99 4.69
N ARG A 34 2.32 -8.83 5.04
CA ARG A 34 2.27 -10.24 4.63
C ARG A 34 2.10 -10.36 3.11
N ASP A 35 1.14 -9.63 2.54
CA ASP A 35 0.84 -9.71 1.11
C ASP A 35 2.01 -9.14 0.29
N PHE A 36 2.63 -8.06 0.77
CA PHE A 36 3.82 -7.50 0.15
C PHE A 36 5.00 -8.49 0.14
N ALA A 37 5.26 -9.17 1.26
CA ALA A 37 6.31 -10.18 1.33
C ALA A 37 6.07 -11.35 0.36
N ALA A 38 4.80 -11.73 0.15
CA ALA A 38 4.42 -12.79 -0.77
C ALA A 38 4.67 -12.45 -2.26
N LEU A 39 4.91 -11.19 -2.62
CA LEU A 39 5.26 -10.80 -4.00
C LEU A 39 6.68 -11.22 -4.43
N PHE A 40 7.54 -11.54 -3.47
CA PHE A 40 8.97 -11.81 -3.69
C PHE A 40 9.40 -13.20 -3.21
N ALA A 41 8.44 -14.05 -2.83
CA ALA A 41 8.65 -15.45 -2.46
C ALA A 41 8.52 -16.34 -3.71
#